data_AF-T1E1V6-F1
#
_entry.id   AF-T1E1V6-F1
#
_cell.length_a   1.000
_cell.length_b   1.000
_cell.length_c   1.000
_cell.angle_alpha   90.00
_cell.angle_beta   90.00
_cell.angle_gamma   90.00
#
_symmetry.space_group_name_H-M   'P 1'
#
loop_
_entity.id
_entity.type
_entity.pdbx_description
1 polymer ?
#
loop_
_entity_poly.entity_id
_entity_poly.type
_entity_poly.pdbx_seq_one_letter_code
_entity_poly.pdbx_strand_id
1 'polypeptide(L)'
;LLLVNFRLGKVYNPPKNSAMAARRFWSFFPTVKAQEEDIVDPQVVLREKCAEEGHTARLFEKYQACNDRVNSRSQTTETCVEELFDYLHELDHCVTKTLFSKLK
;
A
#
# COMPACT_ATOMS: atom_id res chain seq x y z
N LEU A 1 27.28 20.32 -7.78
CA LEU A 1 26.22 20.53 -6.77
C LEU A 1 24.93 19.94 -7.33
N LEU A 2 24.46 18.85 -6.73
CA LEU A 2 23.33 18.03 -7.21
C LEU A 2 22.01 18.79 -7.15
N LEU A 3 21.25 18.79 -8.25
CA LEU A 3 19.80 19.04 -8.24
C LEU A 3 19.10 17.76 -8.70
N VAL A 4 18.89 16.84 -7.75
CA VAL A 4 18.03 15.68 -7.96
C VAL A 4 16.59 16.15 -7.76
N ASN A 5 15.90 16.43 -8.86
CA ASN A 5 14.46 16.68 -8.84
C ASN A 5 13.71 15.34 -8.81
N PHE A 6 13.27 14.97 -7.63
CA PHE A 6 12.35 13.86 -7.37
C PHE A 6 10.98 14.23 -7.98
N ARG A 7 10.59 13.61 -9.10
CA ARG A 7 9.22 13.73 -9.62
C ARG A 7 8.52 12.38 -9.49
N LEU A 8 7.62 12.37 -8.52
CA LEU A 8 6.72 11.30 -8.10
C LEU A 8 6.08 10.55 -9.28
N GLY A 9 6.04 9.22 -9.12
CA GLY A 9 5.46 8.28 -10.06
C GLY A 9 4.02 8.62 -10.44
N LYS A 10 3.76 8.59 -11.75
CA LYS A 10 2.42 8.42 -12.31
C LYS A 10 2.45 7.14 -13.14
N VAL A 11 1.77 6.11 -12.63
CA VAL A 11 1.37 4.94 -13.40
C VAL A 11 0.36 5.45 -14.45
N TYR A 12 0.82 5.68 -15.67
CA TYR A 12 -0.03 6.15 -16.77
C TYR A 12 -0.51 4.94 -17.59
N ASN A 13 -1.82 4.72 -17.65
CA ASN A 13 -2.45 3.71 -18.52
C ASN A 13 -3.12 4.42 -19.71
N PRO A 14 -2.57 4.33 -20.95
CA PRO A 14 -3.12 5.04 -22.10
C PRO A 14 -4.42 4.40 -22.63
N PRO A 15 -5.44 5.20 -23.00
CA PRO A 15 -6.66 4.71 -23.65
C PRO A 15 -6.38 4.23 -25.08
N LYS A 16 -6.99 3.09 -25.45
CA LYS A 16 -6.63 2.24 -26.61
C LYS A 16 -6.79 2.88 -28.00
N ASN A 17 -7.33 4.09 -28.14
CA ASN A 17 -7.88 4.59 -29.41
C ASN A 17 -7.47 6.03 -29.80
N SER A 18 -6.22 6.45 -29.56
CA SER A 18 -5.70 7.69 -30.18
C SER A 18 -4.54 7.38 -31.11
N ALA A 19 -4.84 7.47 -32.40
CA ALA A 19 -4.03 6.97 -33.48
C ALA A 19 -2.80 7.87 -33.80
N MET A 20 -1.70 7.17 -34.09
CA MET A 20 -0.55 7.57 -34.90
C MET A 20 0.49 8.58 -34.38
N ALA A 21 0.22 9.47 -33.43
CA ALA A 21 1.28 10.39 -32.93
C ALA A 21 2.14 9.80 -31.79
N ALA A 22 1.60 8.84 -31.03
CA ALA A 22 2.22 8.34 -29.79
C ALA A 22 3.22 7.17 -30.00
N ARG A 23 3.37 6.65 -31.22
CA ARG A 23 4.18 5.44 -31.48
C ARG A 23 5.69 5.65 -31.29
N ARG A 24 6.21 6.82 -31.67
CA ARG A 24 7.66 7.10 -31.60
C ARG A 24 8.16 7.42 -30.20
N PHE A 25 7.34 8.08 -29.39
CA PHE A 25 7.71 8.48 -28.03
C PHE A 25 7.62 7.31 -27.04
N TRP A 26 6.65 6.41 -27.21
CA TRP A 26 6.50 5.24 -26.33
C TRP A 26 7.55 4.15 -26.58
N SER A 27 8.09 4.04 -27.81
CA SER A 27 9.11 3.04 -28.17
C SER A 27 10.49 3.28 -27.51
N PHE A 28 10.70 4.46 -26.92
CA PHE A 28 11.95 4.79 -26.24
C PHE A 28 11.97 4.33 -24.76
N PHE A 29 10.82 3.98 -24.18
CA PHE A 29 10.78 3.51 -22.79
C PHE A 29 10.91 1.98 -22.75
N PRO A 30 12.00 1.42 -22.20
CA PRO A 30 12.15 -0.01 -22.05
C PRO A 30 11.02 -0.55 -21.15
N THR A 31 10.23 -1.48 -21.68
CA THR A 31 9.23 -2.20 -20.89
C THR A 31 9.95 -3.28 -20.11
N VAL A 32 10.08 -3.10 -18.79
CA VAL A 32 10.55 -4.15 -17.88
C VAL A 32 9.41 -5.14 -17.71
N LYS A 33 9.59 -6.37 -18.20
CA LYS A 33 8.71 -7.49 -17.84
C LYS A 33 9.19 -8.01 -16.49
N ALA A 34 8.33 -7.92 -15.47
CA ALA A 34 8.54 -8.67 -14.24
C ALA A 34 8.55 -10.17 -14.58
N GLN A 35 9.54 -10.90 -14.06
CA GLN A 35 9.57 -12.36 -14.17
C GLN A 35 8.38 -12.88 -13.34
N GLU A 36 7.46 -13.57 -13.99
CA GLU A 36 6.24 -14.16 -13.40
C GLU A 36 6.58 -15.44 -12.65
N GLU A 37 7.62 -15.38 -11.80
CA GLU A 37 7.75 -16.32 -10.69
C GLU A 37 6.69 -15.91 -9.65
N ASP A 38 5.99 -16.86 -9.04
CA ASP A 38 5.05 -16.63 -7.94
C ASP A 38 5.81 -16.09 -6.71
N ILE A 39 6.23 -14.83 -6.78
CA ILE A 39 6.93 -14.12 -5.72
C ILE A 39 5.86 -13.64 -4.75
N VAL A 40 5.68 -14.41 -3.68
CA VAL A 40 4.83 -14.00 -2.56
C VAL A 40 5.56 -12.92 -1.75
N ASP A 41 4.95 -11.75 -1.59
CA ASP A 41 5.48 -10.69 -0.73
C ASP A 41 5.53 -11.16 0.74
N PRO A 42 6.72 -11.31 1.35
CA PRO A 42 6.85 -11.73 2.73
C PRO A 42 6.14 -10.79 3.71
N GLN A 43 5.95 -9.51 3.35
CA GLN A 43 5.26 -8.54 4.18
C GLN A 43 3.78 -8.89 4.37
N VAL A 44 3.10 -9.35 3.31
CA VAL A 44 1.68 -9.69 3.37
C VAL A 44 1.46 -10.86 4.33
N VAL A 45 2.26 -11.92 4.17
CA VAL A 45 2.21 -13.11 5.04
C VAL A 45 2.48 -12.76 6.50
N LEU A 46 3.42 -11.85 6.77
CA LEU A 46 3.73 -11.42 8.14
C LEU A 46 2.64 -10.53 8.73
N ARG A 47 2.04 -9.63 7.94
CA ARG A 47 0.93 -8.79 8.39
C ARG A 47 -0.28 -9.63 8.79
N GLU A 48 -0.60 -10.68 8.03
CA GLU A 48 -1.69 -11.61 8.38
C GLU A 48 -1.45 -12.30 9.73
N LYS A 49 -0.24 -12.83 9.95
CA LYS A 49 0.13 -13.46 11.22
C LYS A 49 0.09 -12.46 12.39
N CYS A 50 0.70 -11.29 12.20
CA CYS A 50 0.77 -10.26 13.24
C CYS A 50 -0.61 -9.64 13.57
N ALA A 51 -1.57 -9.69 12.65
CA ALA A 51 -2.92 -9.19 12.90
C ALA A 51 -3.66 -10.00 13.98
N GLU A 52 -3.36 -11.28 14.11
CA GLU A 52 -3.97 -12.19 15.09
C GLU A 52 -3.22 -12.19 16.44
N GLU A 53 -2.05 -11.55 16.52
CA GLU A 53 -1.19 -11.61 17.71
C GLU A 53 -1.56 -10.55 18.77
N GLY A 54 -1.48 -10.95 20.03
CA GLY A 54 -1.48 -10.05 21.18
C GLY A 54 -2.71 -9.15 21.25
N HIS A 55 -2.50 -7.83 21.32
CA HIS A 55 -3.57 -6.84 21.41
C HIS A 55 -3.87 -6.16 20.06
N THR A 56 -3.21 -6.58 18.98
CA THR A 56 -3.39 -6.06 17.61
C THR A 56 -4.81 -6.27 17.12
N ALA A 57 -5.38 -7.46 17.35
CA ALA A 57 -6.77 -7.78 17.03
C ALA A 57 -7.76 -6.80 17.67
N ARG A 58 -7.54 -6.43 18.94
CA ARG A 58 -8.39 -5.46 19.65
C ARG A 58 -8.29 -4.04 19.07
N LEU A 59 -7.10 -3.63 18.63
CA LEU A 59 -6.92 -2.34 17.95
C LEU A 59 -7.62 -2.34 16.59
N PHE A 60 -7.57 -3.46 15.87
CA PHE A 60 -8.32 -3.64 14.63
C PHE A 60 -9.84 -3.56 14.85
N GLU A 61 -10.36 -4.18 15.90
CA GLU A 61 -11.79 -4.07 16.27
C GLU A 61 -12.21 -2.62 16.53
N LYS A 62 -11.38 -1.82 17.21
CA LYS A 62 -11.64 -0.39 17.43
C LYS A 62 -11.66 0.39 16.11
N TYR A 63 -10.70 0.13 15.23
CA TYR A 63 -10.64 0.72 13.91
C TYR A 63 -11.90 0.38 13.08
N GLN A 64 -12.35 -0.87 13.11
CA GLN A 64 -13.58 -1.26 12.42
C GLN A 64 -14.84 -0.62 13.02
N ALA A 65 -14.93 -0.54 14.35
CA ALA A 65 -16.02 0.16 15.01
C ALA A 65 -16.07 1.65 14.63
N CYS A 66 -14.92 2.30 14.41
CA CYS A 66 -14.89 3.65 13.85
C CYS A 66 -15.38 3.67 12.40
N ASN A 67 -14.90 2.77 11.54
CA ASN A 67 -15.33 2.70 10.14
C ASN A 67 -16.84 2.53 10.03
N ASP A 68 -17.45 1.65 10.83
CA ASP A 68 -18.90 1.44 10.85
C ASP A 68 -19.65 2.72 11.28
N ARG A 69 -19.13 3.43 12.28
CA ARG A 69 -19.68 4.70 12.74
C ARG A 69 -19.58 5.81 11.70
N VAL A 70 -18.45 5.92 10.99
CA VAL A 70 -18.26 6.93 9.93
C VAL A 70 -19.12 6.59 8.70
N ASN A 71 -19.14 5.33 8.29
CA ASN A 71 -19.92 4.88 7.11
C ASN A 71 -21.43 4.92 7.33
N SER A 72 -21.90 4.79 8.58
CA SER A 72 -23.33 4.91 8.89
C SER A 72 -23.87 6.34 8.88
N ARG A 73 -23.00 7.36 8.85
CA ARG A 73 -23.41 8.77 8.86
C ARG A 73 -23.41 9.35 7.45
N SER A 74 -24.50 10.02 7.09
CA SER A 74 -24.61 10.71 5.79
C SER A 74 -23.76 11.97 5.67
N GLN A 75 -23.49 12.63 6.80
CA GLN A 75 -22.63 13.81 6.91
C GLN A 75 -21.89 13.78 8.25
N THR A 76 -20.56 13.59 8.20
CA THR A 76 -19.70 13.61 9.39
C THR A 76 -18.34 14.20 9.03
N THR A 77 -17.70 14.88 9.98
CA THR A 77 -16.30 15.36 9.88
C THR A 77 -15.33 14.42 10.59
N GLU A 78 -15.84 13.34 11.17
CA GLU A 78 -15.07 12.34 11.89
C GLU A 78 -14.17 11.53 10.93
N THR A 79 -12.97 11.21 11.38
CA THR A 79 -11.99 10.41 10.63
C THR A 79 -11.40 9.31 11.51
N CYS A 80 -11.27 8.09 10.99
CA CYS A 80 -10.70 6.94 11.71
C CYS A 80 -9.17 6.85 11.67
N VAL A 81 -8.50 8.00 11.53
CA VAL A 81 -7.04 8.06 11.31
C VAL A 81 -6.27 7.75 12.60
N GLU A 82 -6.81 8.14 13.75
CA GLU A 82 -6.24 7.83 15.06
C GLU A 82 -6.23 6.30 15.29
N GLU A 83 -7.40 5.64 15.17
CA GLU A 83 -7.50 4.20 15.38
C GLU A 83 -6.71 3.40 14.33
N LEU A 84 -6.60 3.93 13.10
CA LEU A 84 -5.76 3.34 12.06
C LEU A 84 -4.27 3.39 12.46
N PHE A 85 -3.79 4.54 12.94
CA PHE A 85 -2.38 4.65 13.34
C PHE A 85 -2.06 3.82 14.59
N ASP A 86 -2.98 3.72 15.54
CA ASP A 86 -2.82 2.82 16.70
C ASP A 86 -2.66 1.37 16.25
N TYR A 87 -3.54 0.89 15.36
CA TYR A 87 -3.48 -0.45 14.80
C TYR A 87 -2.17 -0.68 14.02
N LEU A 88 -1.82 0.25 13.12
CA LEU A 88 -0.61 0.14 12.30
C LEU A 88 0.67 0.17 13.14
N HIS A 89 0.71 0.97 14.20
CA HIS A 89 1.86 1.05 15.09
C HIS A 89 2.20 -0.31 15.70
N GLU A 90 1.19 -0.98 16.27
CA GLU A 90 1.39 -2.30 16.88
C GLU A 90 1.64 -3.39 15.83
N LEU A 91 0.91 -3.36 14.72
CA LEU A 91 1.09 -4.31 13.63
C LEU A 91 2.52 -4.23 13.07
N ASP A 92 3.03 -3.02 12.79
CA ASP A 92 4.38 -2.82 12.28
C ASP A 92 5.44 -3.13 13.36
N HIS A 93 5.16 -2.91 14.65
CA HIS A 93 6.03 -3.36 15.74
C HIS A 93 6.22 -4.88 15.75
N CYS A 94 5.18 -5.65 15.43
CA CYS A 94 5.29 -7.09 15.23
C CYS A 94 6.05 -7.44 13.93
N VAL A 95 5.66 -6.87 12.79
CA VAL A 95 6.19 -7.23 11.46
C VAL A 95 7.69 -6.94 11.35
N THR A 96 8.15 -5.82 11.90
CA THR A 96 9.56 -5.37 11.80
C THR A 96 10.55 -6.34 12.44
N LYS A 97 10.12 -7.17 13.40
CA LYS A 97 10.96 -8.20 14.03
C LYS A 97 11.47 -9.25 13.03
N THR A 98 10.70 -9.52 11.97
CA THR A 98 10.99 -10.61 11.03
C THR A 98 11.17 -10.13 9.59
N LEU A 99 10.48 -9.07 9.17
CA LEU A 99 10.41 -8.65 7.77
C LEU A 99 11.79 -8.46 7.12
N PHE A 100 12.69 -7.72 7.77
CA PHE A 100 14.00 -7.43 7.20
C PHE A 100 14.91 -8.66 7.05
N SER A 101 14.65 -9.74 7.78
CA SER A 101 15.37 -11.01 7.58
C SER A 101 14.94 -11.77 6.31
N LYS A 102 13.79 -11.40 5.73
CA LYS A 102 13.21 -12.01 4.53
C LYS A 102 13.51 -11.23 3.25
N LEU A 103 13.98 -9.99 3.38
CA LEU A 103 14.33 -9.13 2.27
C LEU A 103 15.81 -9.31 1.89
N LYS A 104 16.11 -9.27 0.60
CA LYS A 104 17.48 -9.37 0.03
C LYS A 104 18.05 -7.99 -0.26
#